data_AF-A0A5C5PSV1-F1
#
_entry.id   AF-A0A5C5PSV1-F1
#
_cell.length_a   1.000
_cell.length_b   1.000
_cell.length_c   1.000
_cell.angle_alpha   90.00
_cell.angle_beta   90.00
_cell.angle_gamma   90.00
#
_symmetry.space_group_name_H-M   'P 1'
#
loop_
_entity.id
_entity.type
_entity.pdbx_description
1 polymer ?
#
loop_
_entity_poly.entity_id
_entity_poly.type
_entity_poly.pdbx_seq_one_letter_code
_entity_poly.pdbx_strand_id
1 'polypeptide(L)'
;MQRLAKPSDYVRQEVLGQSSYVLPWEQRLCPGNPTDDPALGAQLYNEFACAAAQGVTPRSPAEQIADIVEWAIATPGEAARSLAADLAATYQGKHQFRMEDLELWDEETKSYRAHLIFHNEDIQVFSAQAIMALRTRAVRTKF
;
A
#
# COMPACT_ATOMS: atom_id res chain seq x y z
N MET A 1 0.66 15.66 -22.67
CA MET A 1 1.47 16.81 -22.19
C MET A 1 1.30 16.86 -20.68
N GLN A 2 2.38 16.73 -19.92
CA GLN A 2 2.31 16.67 -18.45
C GLN A 2 2.13 18.10 -17.93
N ARG A 3 0.98 18.38 -17.30
CA ARG A 3 0.68 19.69 -16.72
C ARG A 3 1.01 19.64 -15.23
N LEU A 4 1.67 20.67 -14.72
CA LEU A 4 1.81 20.87 -13.28
C LEU A 4 0.59 21.63 -12.74
N ALA A 5 0.14 21.24 -11.55
CA ALA A 5 -0.95 21.86 -10.82
C ALA A 5 -0.46 22.98 -9.89
N LYS A 6 -1.28 23.99 -9.73
CA LYS A 6 -1.21 24.99 -8.67
C LYS A 6 -2.41 24.80 -7.72
N PRO A 7 -2.34 25.28 -6.47
CA PRO A 7 -3.48 25.17 -5.55
C PRO A 7 -4.76 25.83 -6.10
N SER A 8 -4.62 26.93 -6.87
CA SER A 8 -5.73 27.64 -7.52
C SER A 8 -6.40 26.88 -8.67
N ASP A 9 -5.79 25.80 -9.15
CA ASP A 9 -6.36 25.00 -10.24
C ASP A 9 -7.41 23.99 -9.76
N TYR A 10 -7.45 23.73 -8.44
CA TYR A 10 -8.39 22.81 -7.83
C TYR A 10 -9.81 23.40 -7.78
N VAL A 11 -10.78 22.59 -8.16
CA VAL A 11 -12.20 22.92 -8.11
C VAL A 11 -12.87 22.08 -7.05
N ARG A 12 -13.61 22.73 -6.14
CA ARG A 12 -14.40 22.05 -5.11
C ARG A 12 -15.55 21.28 -5.78
N GLN A 13 -15.67 20.00 -5.44
CA GLN A 13 -16.77 19.13 -5.82
C GLN A 13 -17.36 18.46 -4.58
N GLU A 14 -18.67 18.20 -4.64
CA GLU A 14 -19.37 17.39 -3.65
C GLU A 14 -19.34 15.94 -4.10
N VAL A 15 -18.70 15.07 -3.32
CA VAL A 15 -18.61 13.63 -3.56
C VAL A 15 -19.14 12.92 -2.31
N LEU A 16 -20.22 12.15 -2.45
CA LEU A 16 -20.84 11.39 -1.35
C LEU A 16 -21.18 12.23 -0.10
N GLY A 17 -21.54 13.50 -0.29
CA GLY A 17 -21.87 14.42 0.81
C GLY A 17 -20.65 15.01 1.53
N GLN A 18 -19.45 14.80 0.99
CA GLN A 18 -18.22 15.44 1.42
C GLN A 18 -17.71 16.37 0.33
N SER A 19 -17.32 17.58 0.73
CA SER A 19 -16.64 18.52 -0.14
C SER A 19 -15.17 18.11 -0.29
N SER A 20 -14.76 17.77 -1.51
CA SER A 20 -13.37 17.51 -1.85
C SER A 20 -12.94 18.39 -3.03
N TYR A 21 -11.65 18.55 -3.25
CA TYR A 21 -11.08 19.35 -4.32
C TYR A 21 -10.47 18.46 -5.39
N VAL A 22 -10.76 18.77 -6.66
CA VAL A 22 -10.25 17.99 -7.80
C VAL A 22 -9.63 18.86 -8.88
N LEU A 23 -8.68 18.28 -9.62
CA LEU A 23 -8.14 18.86 -10.84
C LEU A 23 -9.04 18.50 -12.04
N PRO A 24 -9.66 19.48 -12.72
CA PRO A 24 -10.65 19.20 -13.77
C PRO A 24 -10.11 18.41 -14.97
N TRP A 25 -8.80 18.47 -15.22
CA TRP A 25 -8.16 17.79 -16.34
C TRP A 25 -7.62 16.40 -16.00
N GLU A 26 -7.56 16.03 -14.73
CA GLU A 26 -7.05 14.72 -14.29
C GLU A 26 -8.23 13.84 -13.89
N GLN A 27 -8.53 12.86 -14.73
CA GLN A 27 -9.65 11.94 -14.54
C GLN A 27 -9.26 10.71 -13.71
N ARG A 28 -7.96 10.46 -13.51
CA ARG A 28 -7.47 9.33 -12.72
C ARG A 28 -7.47 9.69 -11.25
N LEU A 29 -7.76 8.70 -10.41
CA LEU A 29 -7.42 8.76 -9.00
C LEU A 29 -5.90 8.63 -8.89
N CYS A 30 -5.25 9.68 -8.41
CA CYS A 30 -3.80 9.73 -8.29
C CYS A 30 -3.39 10.52 -7.04
N PRO A 31 -2.12 10.43 -6.61
CA PRO A 31 -1.65 11.25 -5.51
C PRO A 31 -1.99 12.74 -5.72
N GLY A 32 -2.62 13.34 -4.71
CA GLY A 32 -3.08 14.73 -4.74
C GLY A 32 -4.43 14.99 -5.41
N ASN A 33 -5.10 14.01 -6.01
CA ASN A 33 -6.40 14.20 -6.68
C ASN A 33 -7.32 12.96 -6.56
N PRO A 34 -8.46 13.03 -5.83
CA PRO A 34 -8.99 14.18 -5.07
C PRO A 34 -8.15 14.52 -3.83
N THR A 35 -8.35 15.71 -3.27
CA THR A 35 -7.69 16.18 -2.03
C THR A 35 -8.59 17.08 -1.20
N ASP A 36 -8.38 17.14 0.11
CA ASP A 36 -9.05 18.11 0.98
C ASP A 36 -8.22 19.39 1.19
N ASP A 37 -6.93 19.35 0.84
CA ASP A 37 -6.00 20.47 0.90
C ASP A 37 -5.35 20.70 -0.49
N PRO A 38 -5.82 21.71 -1.25
CA PRO A 38 -5.26 22.05 -2.56
C PRO A 38 -3.76 22.36 -2.57
N ALA A 39 -3.19 22.84 -1.46
CA ALA A 39 -1.77 23.15 -1.38
C ALA A 39 -0.93 21.87 -1.35
N LEU A 40 -1.24 20.96 -0.42
CA LEU A 40 -0.63 19.64 -0.35
C LEU A 40 -0.93 18.81 -1.59
N GLY A 41 -2.17 18.85 -2.09
CA GLY A 41 -2.57 18.12 -3.29
C GLY A 41 -1.78 18.56 -4.52
N ALA A 42 -1.56 19.86 -4.74
CA ALA A 42 -0.75 20.35 -5.83
C ALA A 42 0.69 19.83 -5.77
N GLN A 43 1.29 19.80 -4.56
CA GLN A 43 2.62 19.24 -4.37
C GLN A 43 2.66 17.76 -4.76
N LEU A 44 1.79 16.94 -4.18
CA LEU A 44 1.75 15.48 -4.42
C LEU A 44 1.46 15.14 -5.88
N TYR A 45 0.53 15.87 -6.51
CA TYR A 45 0.24 15.70 -7.93
C TYR A 45 1.45 16.03 -8.81
N ASN A 46 2.17 17.11 -8.50
CA ASN A 46 3.35 17.51 -9.27
C ASN A 46 4.49 16.50 -9.12
N GLU A 47 4.71 15.96 -7.93
CA GLU A 47 5.69 14.90 -7.70
C GLU A 47 5.32 13.65 -8.51
N PHE A 48 4.05 13.23 -8.47
CA PHE A 48 3.54 12.12 -9.29
C PHE A 48 3.70 12.38 -10.79
N ALA A 49 3.36 13.57 -11.25
CA ALA A 49 3.48 13.96 -12.66
C ALA A 49 4.96 13.97 -13.09
N CYS A 50 5.86 14.50 -12.28
CA CYS A 50 7.29 14.47 -12.58
C CYS A 50 7.84 13.04 -12.63
N ALA A 51 7.46 12.17 -11.68
CA ALA A 51 7.86 10.77 -11.67
C ALA A 51 7.39 10.03 -12.93
N ALA A 52 6.12 10.22 -13.32
CA ALA A 52 5.59 9.64 -14.54
C ALA A 52 6.29 10.17 -15.80
N ALA A 53 6.68 11.46 -15.84
CA ALA A 53 7.47 12.03 -16.94
C ALA A 53 8.85 11.38 -17.08
N GLN A 54 9.43 10.99 -15.95
CA GLN A 54 10.72 10.29 -15.87
C GLN A 54 10.60 8.79 -16.16
N GLY A 55 9.41 8.29 -16.47
CA GLY A 55 9.15 6.87 -16.71
C GLY A 55 9.11 6.02 -15.44
N VAL A 56 9.09 6.65 -14.26
CA VAL A 56 8.87 5.95 -12.99
C VAL A 56 7.41 5.55 -12.94
N THR A 57 7.15 4.26 -13.12
CA THR A 57 5.80 3.70 -12.99
C THR A 57 5.53 3.37 -11.52
N PRO A 58 4.33 3.66 -11.00
CA PRO A 58 3.95 3.19 -9.68
C PRO A 58 4.00 1.65 -9.67
N ARG A 59 4.57 1.09 -8.60
CA ARG A 59 4.63 -0.37 -8.41
C ARG A 59 3.24 -0.96 -8.52
N SER A 60 3.10 -1.99 -9.33
CA SER A 60 1.88 -2.79 -9.41
C SER A 60 1.55 -3.42 -8.05
N PRO A 61 0.29 -3.79 -7.77
CA PRO A 61 -0.06 -4.49 -6.53
C PRO A 61 0.80 -5.74 -6.30
N ALA A 62 1.08 -6.51 -7.35
CA ALA A 62 1.95 -7.68 -7.25
C ALA A 62 3.38 -7.33 -6.82
N GLU A 63 3.95 -6.24 -7.33
CA GLU A 63 5.28 -5.78 -6.91
C GLU A 63 5.26 -5.25 -5.47
N GLN A 64 4.21 -4.53 -5.05
CA GLN A 64 4.09 -4.05 -3.66
C GLN A 64 4.00 -5.22 -2.69
N ILE A 65 3.22 -6.25 -3.02
CA ILE A 65 3.14 -7.47 -2.22
C ILE A 65 4.49 -8.19 -2.16
N ALA A 66 5.22 -8.26 -3.29
CA ALA A 66 6.56 -8.83 -3.31
C ALA A 66 7.55 -8.06 -2.41
N ASP A 67 7.51 -6.72 -2.45
CA ASP A 67 8.32 -5.85 -1.59
C ASP A 67 7.97 -6.09 -0.10
N ILE A 68 6.69 -6.27 0.25
CA ILE A 68 6.24 -6.60 1.62
C ILE A 68 6.79 -7.96 2.07
N VAL A 69 6.74 -8.97 1.19
CA VAL A 69 7.27 -10.32 1.48
C VAL A 69 8.77 -10.27 1.70
N GLU A 70 9.51 -9.58 0.82
CA GLU A 70 10.94 -9.39 0.96
C GLU A 70 11.29 -8.69 2.27
N TRP A 71 10.58 -7.61 2.60
CA TRP A 71 10.75 -6.90 3.85
C TRP A 71 10.50 -7.79 5.07
N ALA A 72 9.41 -8.56 5.09
CA ALA A 72 9.09 -9.45 6.21
C ALA A 72 10.16 -10.54 6.43
N ILE A 73 10.80 -10.99 5.35
CA ILE A 73 11.88 -11.99 5.39
C ILE A 73 13.20 -11.36 5.87
N ALA A 74 13.58 -10.21 5.32
CA ALA A 74 14.89 -9.59 5.53
C ALA A 74 14.97 -8.81 6.85
N THR A 75 13.87 -8.18 7.28
CA THR A 75 13.87 -7.28 8.42
C THR A 75 13.87 -8.06 9.74
N PRO A 76 14.81 -7.78 10.66
CA PRO A 76 14.84 -8.40 11.99
C PRO A 76 13.69 -7.89 12.88
N GLY A 77 13.51 -8.51 14.05
CA GLY A 77 12.50 -8.09 15.01
C GLY A 77 11.19 -8.88 14.98
N GLU A 78 10.33 -8.59 15.95
CA GLU A 78 9.10 -9.33 16.21
C GLU A 78 7.97 -8.95 15.24
N ALA A 79 7.86 -7.67 14.88
CA ALA A 79 6.82 -7.18 13.96
C ALA A 79 6.95 -7.83 12.58
N ALA A 80 8.14 -7.80 11.98
CA ALA A 80 8.44 -8.49 10.72
C ALA A 80 8.21 -10.01 10.82
N ARG A 81 8.58 -10.64 11.95
CA ARG A 81 8.34 -12.07 12.19
C ARG A 81 6.85 -12.40 12.26
N SER A 82 6.06 -11.59 12.95
CA SER A 82 4.60 -11.74 13.06
C SER A 82 3.95 -11.57 11.69
N LEU A 83 4.36 -10.55 10.93
CA LEU A 83 3.87 -10.35 9.56
C LEU A 83 4.19 -11.56 8.67
N ALA A 84 5.40 -12.12 8.76
CA ALA A 84 5.77 -13.33 8.02
C ALA A 84 4.90 -14.55 8.39
N ALA A 85 4.56 -14.69 9.68
CA ALA A 85 3.67 -15.75 10.15
C ALA A 85 2.25 -15.59 9.59
N ASP A 86 1.73 -14.37 9.58
CA ASP A 86 0.38 -14.07 9.09
C ASP A 86 0.26 -14.24 7.57
N LEU A 87 1.28 -13.82 6.81
CA LEU A 87 1.36 -14.09 5.37
C LEU A 87 1.34 -15.60 5.07
N ALA A 88 2.15 -16.39 5.79
CA ALA A 88 2.18 -17.84 5.63
C ALA A 88 0.86 -18.51 6.06
N ALA A 89 0.19 -18.00 7.09
CA ALA A 89 -1.12 -18.49 7.53
C ALA A 89 -2.23 -18.13 6.53
N THR A 90 -2.15 -16.96 5.90
CA THR A 90 -3.10 -16.51 4.86
C THR A 90 -3.01 -17.39 3.62
N TYR A 91 -1.79 -17.71 3.17
CA TYR A 91 -1.57 -18.69 2.10
C TYR A 91 -2.22 -20.05 2.40
N GLN A 92 -2.23 -20.48 3.67
CA GLN A 92 -2.87 -21.72 4.10
C GLN A 92 -4.39 -21.61 4.30
N GLY A 93 -4.99 -20.44 4.08
CA GLY A 93 -6.40 -20.18 4.34
C GLY A 93 -6.77 -20.16 5.83
N LYS A 94 -5.78 -19.99 6.72
CA LYS A 94 -5.97 -19.99 8.20
C LYS A 94 -6.02 -18.60 8.80
N HIS A 95 -5.63 -17.59 8.03
CA HIS A 95 -5.67 -16.19 8.41
C HIS A 95 -6.25 -15.38 7.25
N GLN A 96 -6.79 -14.21 7.56
CA GLN A 96 -7.24 -13.23 6.59
C GLN A 96 -6.94 -11.85 7.16
N PHE A 97 -6.32 -10.98 6.39
CA PHE A 97 -6.15 -9.57 6.75
C PHE A 97 -7.48 -8.86 6.63
N ARG A 98 -7.93 -8.20 7.71
CA ARG A 98 -9.22 -7.53 7.75
C ARG A 98 -9.10 -6.09 8.22
N MET A 99 -10.01 -5.26 7.73
CA MET A 99 -10.08 -3.86 8.12
C MET A 99 -10.44 -3.67 9.61
N GLU A 100 -11.17 -4.61 10.20
CA GLU A 100 -11.53 -4.59 11.63
C GLU A 100 -10.31 -4.72 12.56
N ASP A 101 -9.21 -5.30 12.09
CA ASP A 101 -7.99 -5.52 12.87
C ASP A 101 -6.98 -4.36 12.73
N LEU A 102 -7.27 -3.35 11.90
CA LEU A 102 -6.31 -2.31 11.53
C LEU A 102 -5.75 -1.58 12.76
N GLU A 103 -6.60 -1.29 13.74
CA GLU A 103 -6.20 -0.59 14.97
C GLU A 103 -5.36 -1.45 15.93
N LEU A 104 -5.37 -2.77 15.77
CA LEU A 104 -4.67 -3.71 16.65
C LEU A 104 -3.24 -3.98 16.18
N TRP A 105 -2.87 -3.53 14.98
CA TRP A 105 -1.57 -3.82 14.39
C TRP A 105 -0.50 -2.82 14.80
N ASP A 106 0.73 -3.33 14.98
CA ASP A 106 1.92 -2.53 15.22
C ASP A 106 2.10 -1.49 14.10
N GLU A 107 2.39 -0.24 14.48
CA GLU A 107 2.60 0.88 13.54
C GLU A 107 3.63 0.54 12.44
N GLU A 108 4.67 -0.23 12.78
CA GLU A 108 5.71 -0.65 11.84
C GLU A 108 5.17 -1.51 10.68
N THR A 109 4.12 -2.30 10.92
CA THR A 109 3.52 -3.19 9.91
C THR A 109 2.13 -2.77 9.47
N LYS A 110 1.54 -1.76 10.11
CA LYS A 110 0.16 -1.31 9.89
C LYS A 110 -0.08 -0.95 8.42
N SER A 111 0.84 -0.23 7.79
CA SER A 111 0.72 0.13 6.36
C SER A 111 0.76 -1.08 5.43
N TYR A 112 1.66 -2.04 5.68
CA TYR A 112 1.75 -3.28 4.91
C TYR A 112 0.49 -4.12 5.06
N ARG A 113 0.02 -4.31 6.30
CA ARG A 113 -1.18 -5.09 6.57
C ARG A 113 -2.43 -4.41 6.01
N ALA A 114 -2.51 -3.09 6.04
CA ALA A 114 -3.59 -2.33 5.41
C ALA A 114 -3.67 -2.59 3.90
N HIS A 115 -2.53 -2.62 3.21
CA HIS A 115 -2.48 -3.00 1.80
C HIS A 115 -2.97 -4.44 1.58
N LEU A 116 -2.53 -5.39 2.41
CA LEU A 116 -2.86 -6.81 2.28
C LEU A 116 -4.34 -7.15 2.51
N ILE A 117 -5.13 -6.29 3.17
CA ILE A 117 -6.60 -6.46 3.34
C ILE A 117 -7.27 -6.71 1.98
N PHE A 118 -6.85 -5.98 0.95
CA PHE A 118 -7.45 -6.05 -0.38
C PHE A 118 -6.85 -7.15 -1.28
N HIS A 119 -5.81 -7.83 -0.79
CA HIS A 119 -4.98 -8.75 -1.58
C HIS A 119 -4.90 -10.15 -0.95
N ASN A 120 -5.87 -10.52 -0.11
CA ASN A 120 -5.92 -11.85 0.52
C ASN A 120 -5.91 -13.00 -0.51
N GLU A 121 -6.61 -12.84 -1.64
CA GLU A 121 -6.66 -13.83 -2.71
C GLU A 121 -5.33 -13.91 -3.46
N ASP A 122 -4.66 -12.77 -3.67
CA ASP A 122 -3.36 -12.69 -4.34
C ASP A 122 -2.25 -13.37 -3.51
N ILE A 123 -2.41 -13.48 -2.19
CA ILE A 123 -1.48 -14.20 -1.33
C ILE A 123 -1.53 -15.72 -1.59
N GLN A 124 -2.65 -16.28 -2.05
CA GLN A 124 -2.79 -17.72 -2.29
C GLN A 124 -1.98 -18.20 -3.50
N VAL A 125 -1.59 -17.30 -4.40
CA VAL A 125 -0.80 -17.62 -5.60
C VAL A 125 0.71 -17.44 -5.41
N PHE A 126 1.17 -17.25 -4.16
CA PHE A 126 2.59 -17.14 -3.87
C PHE A 126 3.38 -18.39 -4.28
N SER A 127 4.63 -18.18 -4.68
CA SER A 127 5.53 -19.30 -4.98
C SER A 127 5.84 -20.11 -3.72
N ALA A 128 6.04 -21.42 -3.88
CA ALA A 128 6.44 -22.30 -2.79
C ALA A 128 7.73 -21.82 -2.09
N GLN A 129 8.66 -21.24 -2.86
CA GLN A 129 9.91 -20.68 -2.32
C GLN A 129 9.64 -19.52 -1.35
N ALA A 130 8.79 -18.57 -1.72
CA ALA A 130 8.43 -17.44 -0.87
C ALA A 130 7.77 -17.91 0.43
N ILE A 131 6.82 -18.86 0.34
CA ILE A 131 6.14 -19.42 1.50
C ILE A 131 7.10 -20.17 2.42
N MET A 132 8.05 -20.93 1.89
CA MET A 132 9.05 -21.62 2.72
C MET A 132 9.97 -20.64 3.46
N ALA A 133 10.35 -19.53 2.81
CA ALA A 133 11.13 -18.47 3.44
C ALA A 133 10.35 -17.79 4.58
N LEU A 134 9.09 -17.41 4.32
CA LEU A 134 8.19 -16.83 5.33
C LEU A 134 7.97 -17.77 6.51
N ARG A 135 7.76 -19.07 6.27
CA ARG A 135 7.61 -20.07 7.32
C ARG A 135 8.87 -20.23 8.15
N THR A 136 10.03 -20.25 7.51
CA THR A 136 11.34 -20.30 8.20
C THR A 136 11.50 -19.09 9.11
N ARG A 137 11.16 -17.89 8.60
CA ARG A 137 11.18 -16.65 9.37
C ARG A 137 10.21 -16.69 10.56
N ALA A 138 9.01 -17.24 10.39
CA ALA A 138 7.97 -17.29 11.40
C ALA A 138 8.32 -18.18 12.61
N VAL A 139 9.15 -19.21 12.42
CA VAL A 139 9.57 -20.12 13.50
C VAL A 139 10.33 -19.34 14.57
N ARG A 140 9.81 -19.36 15.80
CA ARG A 140 10.54 -18.88 16.98
C ARG A 140 11.71 -19.82 17.25
N THR A 141 12.93 -19.38 16.98
CA THR A 141 14.12 -20.06 17.52
C THR A 141 14.10 -19.85 19.03
N LYS A 142 13.78 -20.90 19.80
CA LYS A 142 14.01 -20.91 21.24
C LYS A 142 15.53 -20.93 21.44
N PHE A 143 16.08 -19.87 22.03
CA PHE A 143 17.37 -19.94 22.70
C PHE A 143 17.12 -20.32 24.16
#